data_AF-A0A370PL46-F1
#
_entry.id   AF-A0A370PL46-F1
#
_cell.length_a   1.000
_cell.length_b   1.000
_cell.length_c   1.000
_cell.angle_alpha   90.00
_cell.angle_beta   90.00
_cell.angle_gamma   90.00
#
_symmetry.space_group_name_H-M   'P 1'
#
loop_
_entity.id
_entity.type
_entity.pdbx_description
1 polymer ?
#
loop_
_entity_poly.entity_id
_entity_poly.type
_entity_poly.pdbx_seq_one_letter_code
_entity_poly.pdbx_strand_id
1 'polypeptide(L)'
;MPPPQPSPQTLSLFLRAQTTLYGPHITTTSTPQTWTPPPNSGGHLGRYLWTDAIGVLNFLTLHRIHPSPPSPTHYLTLASRLIESVHNTLGRTRDPPHQYLPGASPSHPLSGGLRIGKPSASGRDCDGQYHHYLTLWMFALNRMSVASGEGKWNALAVELGRAIHPKFFISGVDGRRLDRMVWKMDTELQRVLVGSEGNLDPVDGFVVFRVVRAYEIANGGDKGVLEEEIEDYRRVMRRKGRQRVSDDLLDLGMGLWTAHLVETGNGEEEWAGELLGRAVERVYDLFENKRYLQRDPRYRLAFREFGAAMGIRCVAEQQAEKDTAVDLKVYADQIVDFWAPYMAGEEEDDIEDLRPITQVMYASALIPGAFCRGFFDNEPVIPPVLNVY
;
A
#
# COMPACT_ATOMS: atom_id res chain seq x y z
N MET A 1 12.94 1.32 -21.36
CA MET A 1 12.02 0.62 -22.30
C MET A 1 10.61 0.82 -21.77
N PRO A 2 9.59 1.02 -22.62
CA PRO A 2 8.21 1.08 -22.13
C PRO A 2 7.89 -0.24 -21.39
N PRO A 3 7.12 -0.21 -20.28
CA PRO A 3 6.74 -1.43 -19.59
C PRO A 3 5.99 -2.35 -20.56
N PRO A 4 6.15 -3.68 -20.43
CA PRO A 4 5.43 -4.63 -21.28
C PRO A 4 3.92 -4.36 -21.15
N GLN A 5 3.26 -4.23 -22.29
CA GLN A 5 1.81 -3.99 -22.32
C GLN A 5 1.09 -5.23 -21.81
N PRO A 6 0.14 -5.09 -20.87
CA PRO A 6 -0.63 -6.23 -20.40
C PRO A 6 -1.46 -6.82 -21.55
N SER A 7 -1.78 -8.11 -21.46
CA SER A 7 -2.70 -8.71 -22.42
C SER A 7 -4.07 -8.00 -22.38
N PRO A 8 -4.81 -7.92 -23.49
CA PRO A 8 -6.16 -7.32 -23.50
C PRO A 8 -7.10 -7.97 -22.47
N GLN A 9 -6.97 -9.29 -22.26
CA GLN A 9 -7.76 -10.02 -21.26
C GLN A 9 -7.41 -9.60 -19.84
N THR A 10 -6.11 -9.52 -19.50
CA THR A 10 -5.63 -9.07 -18.18
C THR A 10 -6.11 -7.66 -17.87
N LEU A 11 -6.01 -6.74 -18.85
CA LEU A 11 -6.50 -5.36 -18.68
C LEU A 11 -8.02 -5.31 -18.49
N SER A 12 -8.78 -6.13 -19.22
CA SER A 12 -10.24 -6.22 -19.05
C SER A 12 -10.62 -6.69 -17.65
N LEU A 13 -9.94 -7.71 -17.11
CA LEU A 13 -10.15 -8.19 -15.74
C LEU A 13 -9.79 -7.13 -14.70
N PHE A 14 -8.68 -6.42 -14.89
CA PHE A 14 -8.26 -5.31 -14.03
C PHE A 14 -9.31 -4.21 -13.98
N LEU A 15 -9.82 -3.78 -15.14
CA LEU A 15 -10.85 -2.75 -15.24
C LEU A 15 -12.15 -3.22 -14.61
N ARG A 16 -12.57 -4.47 -14.86
CA ARG A 16 -13.77 -5.06 -14.24
C ARG A 16 -13.68 -4.98 -12.73
N ALA A 17 -12.58 -5.43 -12.15
CA ALA A 17 -12.36 -5.38 -10.70
C ALA A 17 -12.50 -3.94 -10.15
N GLN A 18 -11.82 -2.96 -10.76
CA GLN A 18 -11.94 -1.55 -10.37
C GLN A 18 -13.37 -1.00 -10.52
N THR A 19 -14.10 -1.37 -11.57
CA THR A 19 -15.48 -0.89 -11.79
C THR A 19 -16.47 -1.38 -10.75
N THR A 20 -16.22 -2.54 -10.11
CA THR A 20 -17.09 -3.03 -9.02
C THR A 20 -17.06 -2.10 -7.80
N LEU A 21 -15.89 -1.52 -7.49
CA LEU A 21 -15.74 -0.55 -6.39
C LEU A 21 -16.07 0.88 -6.80
N TYR A 22 -15.56 1.32 -7.94
CA TYR A 22 -15.54 2.74 -8.31
C TYR A 22 -16.62 3.12 -9.34
N GLY A 23 -17.43 2.14 -9.74
CA GLY A 23 -18.54 2.28 -10.68
C GLY A 23 -18.11 2.12 -12.14
N PRO A 24 -19.04 1.78 -13.05
CA PRO A 24 -18.73 1.51 -14.46
C PRO A 24 -18.19 2.75 -15.19
N HIS A 25 -18.60 3.95 -14.75
CA HIS A 25 -18.28 5.22 -15.39
C HIS A 25 -16.79 5.60 -15.32
N ILE A 26 -15.98 4.94 -14.49
CA ILE A 26 -14.52 5.20 -14.46
C ILE A 26 -13.85 4.89 -15.79
N THR A 27 -14.48 4.10 -16.66
CA THR A 27 -13.93 3.75 -17.99
C THR A 27 -14.46 4.64 -19.11
N THR A 28 -15.61 5.29 -18.92
CA THR A 28 -16.33 5.98 -20.01
C THR A 28 -16.62 7.46 -19.77
N THR A 29 -16.51 7.96 -18.53
CA THR A 29 -16.89 9.35 -18.24
C THR A 29 -16.04 10.34 -19.01
N SER A 30 -16.67 11.29 -19.69
CA SER A 30 -15.98 12.40 -20.36
C SER A 30 -15.64 13.55 -19.42
N THR A 31 -16.14 13.52 -18.17
CA THR A 31 -15.97 14.59 -17.17
C THR A 31 -15.41 14.05 -15.85
N PRO A 32 -14.21 13.42 -15.86
CA PRO A 32 -13.64 12.81 -14.66
C PRO A 32 -13.44 13.79 -13.48
N GLN A 33 -13.36 15.10 -13.74
CA GLN A 33 -13.23 16.15 -12.72
C GLN A 33 -14.46 16.25 -11.81
N THR A 34 -15.64 15.86 -12.31
CA THR A 34 -16.90 15.87 -11.57
C THR A 34 -17.23 14.53 -10.94
N TRP A 35 -16.44 13.49 -11.23
CA TRP A 35 -16.65 12.17 -10.67
C TRP A 35 -16.47 12.20 -9.15
N THR A 36 -17.36 11.48 -8.47
CA THR A 36 -17.31 11.23 -7.03
C THR A 36 -17.32 9.72 -6.83
N PRO A 37 -16.35 9.15 -6.10
CA PRO A 37 -16.30 7.72 -5.87
C PRO A 37 -17.59 7.21 -5.18
N PRO A 38 -18.29 6.21 -5.75
CA PRO A 38 -19.46 5.62 -5.09
C PRO A 38 -19.05 4.92 -3.80
N PRO A 39 -19.91 4.81 -2.78
CA PRO A 39 -19.57 4.37 -1.43
C PRO A 39 -19.32 2.85 -1.29
N ASN A 40 -18.69 2.21 -2.29
CA ASN A 40 -18.54 0.76 -2.38
C ASN A 40 -17.13 0.25 -1.99
N SER A 41 -16.21 1.12 -1.53
CA SER A 41 -14.89 0.66 -1.04
C SER A 41 -14.96 -0.02 0.34
N GLY A 42 -16.18 -0.14 0.88
CA GLY A 42 -16.45 -0.62 2.24
C GLY A 42 -16.25 0.49 3.28
N GLY A 43 -16.53 0.14 4.53
CA GLY A 43 -16.29 1.04 5.66
C GLY A 43 -17.33 2.15 5.87
N HIS A 44 -17.07 2.97 6.88
CA HIS A 44 -17.93 4.08 7.28
C HIS A 44 -17.99 5.16 6.20
N LEU A 45 -19.20 5.50 5.77
CA LEU A 45 -19.48 6.41 4.64
C LEU A 45 -18.84 5.93 3.32
N GLY A 46 -18.60 4.62 3.20
CA GLY A 46 -18.16 3.97 1.97
C GLY A 46 -16.69 4.16 1.62
N ARG A 47 -15.86 4.62 2.58
CA ARG A 47 -14.40 4.73 2.44
C ARG A 47 -13.68 3.79 3.39
N TYR A 48 -12.65 3.14 2.89
CA TYR A 48 -11.76 2.28 3.69
C TYR A 48 -10.31 2.52 3.25
N LEU A 49 -9.47 2.96 4.17
CA LEU A 49 -8.17 3.57 3.83
C LEU A 49 -7.25 2.64 3.03
N TRP A 50 -7.17 1.35 3.40
CA TRP A 50 -6.38 0.36 2.68
C TRP A 50 -6.89 0.15 1.25
N THR A 51 -8.21 -0.08 1.11
CA THR A 51 -8.86 -0.30 -0.18
C THR A 51 -8.62 0.89 -1.11
N ASP A 52 -8.82 2.11 -0.61
CA ASP A 52 -8.68 3.31 -1.43
C ASP A 52 -7.22 3.68 -1.73
N ALA A 53 -6.26 3.34 -0.86
CA ALA A 53 -4.83 3.49 -1.17
C ALA A 53 -4.45 2.65 -2.39
N ILE A 54 -4.88 1.39 -2.42
CA ILE A 54 -4.67 0.47 -3.55
C ILE A 54 -5.43 0.96 -4.78
N GLY A 55 -6.67 1.45 -4.60
CA GLY A 55 -7.46 2.03 -5.68
C GLY A 55 -6.79 3.21 -6.38
N VAL A 56 -6.14 4.10 -5.61
CA VAL A 56 -5.29 5.17 -6.16
C VAL A 56 -4.15 4.58 -6.98
N LEU A 57 -3.39 3.63 -6.44
CA LEU A 57 -2.28 2.98 -7.14
C LEU A 57 -2.74 2.28 -8.43
N ASN A 58 -3.92 1.67 -8.42
CA ASN A 58 -4.53 1.06 -9.60
C ASN A 58 -4.93 2.09 -10.66
N PHE A 59 -5.47 3.26 -10.26
CA PHE A 59 -5.72 4.35 -11.21
C PHE A 59 -4.43 4.92 -11.81
N LEU A 60 -3.38 5.07 -11.01
CA LEU A 60 -2.07 5.50 -11.51
C LEU A 60 -1.46 4.48 -12.47
N THR A 61 -1.67 3.19 -12.22
CA THR A 61 -1.31 2.11 -13.13
C THR A 61 -2.03 2.27 -14.47
N LEU A 62 -3.36 2.46 -14.45
CA LEU A 62 -4.16 2.69 -15.66
C LEU A 62 -3.74 3.95 -16.42
N HIS A 63 -3.38 5.03 -15.71
CA HIS A 63 -2.89 6.26 -16.35
C HIS A 63 -1.68 6.00 -17.24
N ARG A 64 -0.78 5.09 -16.83
CA ARG A 64 0.44 4.75 -17.55
C ARG A 64 0.23 3.77 -18.71
N ILE A 65 -0.62 2.76 -18.51
CA ILE A 65 -0.67 1.59 -19.40
C ILE A 65 -1.93 1.50 -20.27
N HIS A 66 -2.99 2.26 -19.97
CA HIS A 66 -4.23 2.13 -20.72
C HIS A 66 -4.00 2.61 -22.17
N PRO A 67 -4.28 1.78 -23.19
CA PRO A 67 -3.89 2.07 -24.58
C PRO A 67 -4.73 3.18 -25.21
N SER A 68 -5.96 3.39 -24.74
CA SER A 68 -6.89 4.37 -25.31
C SER A 68 -7.83 4.97 -24.26
N PRO A 69 -7.31 5.74 -23.27
CA PRO A 69 -8.15 6.34 -22.25
C PRO A 69 -9.04 7.45 -22.86
N PRO A 70 -10.20 7.79 -22.24
CA PRO A 70 -11.06 8.86 -22.72
C PRO A 70 -10.35 10.23 -22.89
N SER A 71 -9.34 10.48 -22.05
CA SER A 71 -8.41 11.61 -22.21
C SER A 71 -7.03 11.24 -21.60
N PRO A 72 -5.94 11.95 -21.97
CA PRO A 72 -4.60 11.62 -21.48
C PRO A 72 -4.46 11.63 -19.95
N THR A 73 -5.19 12.49 -19.25
CA THR A 73 -5.15 12.64 -17.78
C THR A 73 -6.35 12.00 -17.08
N HIS A 74 -7.12 11.16 -17.78
CA HIS A 74 -8.37 10.59 -17.29
C HIS A 74 -8.23 9.87 -15.95
N TYR A 75 -7.40 8.82 -15.90
CA TYR A 75 -7.22 8.05 -14.67
C TYR A 75 -6.42 8.80 -13.61
N LEU A 76 -5.54 9.73 -14.00
CA LEU A 76 -4.86 10.63 -13.08
C LEU A 76 -5.85 11.55 -12.35
N THR A 77 -6.85 12.05 -13.08
CA THR A 77 -7.93 12.87 -12.52
C THR A 77 -8.78 12.04 -11.56
N LEU A 78 -9.15 10.81 -11.93
CA LEU A 78 -9.88 9.90 -11.03
C LEU A 78 -9.09 9.60 -9.75
N ALA A 79 -7.77 9.38 -9.84
CA ALA A 79 -6.91 9.20 -8.67
C ALA A 79 -6.97 10.43 -7.73
N SER A 80 -6.83 11.65 -8.27
CA SER A 80 -6.96 12.90 -7.50
C SER A 80 -8.32 13.00 -6.79
N ARG A 81 -9.41 12.69 -7.50
CA ARG A 81 -10.77 12.72 -6.94
C ARG A 81 -10.97 11.70 -5.83
N LEU A 82 -10.36 10.52 -5.95
CA LEU A 82 -10.38 9.52 -4.88
C LEU A 82 -9.59 9.99 -3.65
N ILE A 83 -8.41 10.58 -3.84
CA ILE A 83 -7.61 11.18 -2.76
C ILE A 83 -8.43 12.25 -2.02
N GLU A 84 -9.05 13.17 -2.74
CA GLU A 84 -9.92 14.21 -2.17
C GLU A 84 -11.09 13.61 -1.38
N SER A 85 -11.75 12.56 -1.91
CA SER A 85 -12.85 11.87 -1.23
C SER A 85 -12.39 11.19 0.07
N VAL A 86 -11.19 10.59 0.07
CA VAL A 86 -10.60 9.99 1.26
C VAL A 86 -10.29 11.06 2.30
N HIS A 87 -9.67 12.18 1.94
CA HIS A 87 -9.35 13.25 2.90
C HIS A 87 -10.62 13.87 3.48
N ASN A 88 -11.65 14.08 2.66
CA ASN A 88 -12.94 14.63 3.09
C ASN A 88 -13.77 13.68 3.96
N THR A 89 -13.45 12.39 3.96
CA THR A 89 -14.19 11.39 4.76
C THR A 89 -13.35 10.93 5.94
N LEU A 90 -12.17 10.35 5.68
CA LEU A 90 -11.31 9.72 6.67
C LEU A 90 -10.40 10.72 7.40
N GLY A 91 -10.16 11.92 6.83
CA GLY A 91 -9.51 13.04 7.51
C GLY A 91 -10.45 13.88 8.37
N ARG A 92 -11.70 13.43 8.55
CA ARG A 92 -12.74 14.10 9.33
C ARG A 92 -13.26 13.24 10.48
N THR A 93 -13.87 13.86 11.49
CA THR A 93 -14.62 13.19 12.54
C THR A 93 -15.73 12.34 11.95
N ARG A 94 -16.01 11.23 12.64
CA ARG A 94 -17.00 10.25 12.21
C ARG A 94 -18.41 10.85 12.15
N ASP A 95 -18.84 11.49 13.23
CA ASP A 95 -20.20 11.98 13.39
C ASP A 95 -20.34 13.44 12.93
N PRO A 96 -21.54 13.85 12.48
CA PRO A 96 -21.81 15.24 12.15
C PRO A 96 -21.70 16.18 13.37
N PRO A 97 -21.21 17.42 13.18
CA PRO A 97 -20.63 17.93 11.94
C PRO A 97 -19.25 17.32 11.68
N HIS A 98 -19.00 16.88 10.44
CA HIS A 98 -17.73 16.26 10.01
C HIS A 98 -16.59 17.30 10.00
N GLN A 99 -15.93 17.45 11.16
CA GLN A 99 -14.84 18.39 11.41
C GLN A 99 -13.50 17.76 11.08
N TYR A 100 -12.46 18.56 10.86
CA TYR A 100 -11.09 18.03 10.76
C TYR A 100 -10.71 17.24 12.02
N LEU A 101 -9.96 16.16 11.86
CA LEU A 101 -9.40 15.44 13.00
C LEU A 101 -8.51 16.38 13.85
N PRO A 102 -8.35 16.11 15.16
CA PRO A 102 -7.51 16.95 16.02
C PRO A 102 -6.11 17.16 15.43
N GLY A 103 -5.69 18.42 15.31
CA GLY A 103 -4.42 18.82 14.70
C GLY A 103 -4.49 19.14 13.20
N ALA A 104 -5.55 18.72 12.49
CA ALA A 104 -5.74 19.04 11.07
C ALA A 104 -6.51 20.36 10.84
N SER A 105 -6.32 20.94 9.66
CA SER A 105 -6.98 22.16 9.21
C SER A 105 -7.18 22.13 7.67
N PRO A 106 -7.89 23.10 7.07
CA PRO A 106 -7.98 23.19 5.61
C PRO A 106 -6.63 23.30 4.89
N SER A 107 -5.65 23.98 5.49
CA SER A 107 -4.30 24.11 4.90
C SER A 107 -3.39 22.95 5.26
N HIS A 108 -3.72 22.19 6.31
CA HIS A 108 -2.98 21.03 6.80
C HIS A 108 -3.93 19.85 7.06
N PRO A 109 -4.51 19.27 6.00
CA PRO A 109 -5.62 18.34 6.13
C PRO A 109 -5.21 16.97 6.71
N LEU A 110 -3.92 16.63 6.72
CA LEU A 110 -3.40 15.34 7.18
C LEU A 110 -2.66 15.43 8.52
N SER A 111 -2.58 16.61 9.12
CA SER A 111 -1.91 16.82 10.41
C SER A 111 -2.60 16.15 11.62
N GLY A 112 -3.80 15.60 11.43
CA GLY A 112 -4.50 14.74 12.38
C GLY A 112 -4.48 13.25 12.01
N GLY A 113 -3.74 12.87 10.96
CA GLY A 113 -3.75 11.54 10.38
C GLY A 113 -5.02 11.23 9.56
N LEU A 114 -5.32 9.94 9.37
CA LEU A 114 -6.51 9.46 8.68
C LEU A 114 -7.12 8.29 9.43
N ARG A 115 -8.44 8.30 9.58
CA ARG A 115 -9.18 7.15 10.09
C ARG A 115 -9.06 5.97 9.13
N ILE A 116 -9.16 4.75 9.67
CA ILE A 116 -9.22 3.52 8.88
C ILE A 116 -10.54 3.44 8.10
N GLY A 117 -11.63 3.89 8.72
CA GLY A 117 -12.97 3.82 8.15
C GLY A 117 -13.76 2.58 8.55
N LYS A 118 -13.48 1.95 9.70
CA LYS A 118 -14.29 0.78 10.12
C LYS A 118 -15.75 1.16 10.49
N PRO A 119 -16.73 0.27 10.27
CA PRO A 119 -18.13 0.54 10.61
C PRO A 119 -18.38 0.78 12.10
N SER A 120 -17.63 0.14 13.00
CA SER A 120 -17.77 0.34 14.45
C SER A 120 -16.89 1.48 14.94
N ALA A 121 -17.39 2.33 15.85
CA ALA A 121 -16.70 3.55 16.26
C ALA A 121 -15.58 3.34 17.30
N SER A 122 -15.75 2.43 18.27
CA SER A 122 -14.84 2.32 19.42
C SER A 122 -14.54 0.88 19.81
N GLY A 123 -13.29 0.59 20.18
CA GLY A 123 -12.79 -0.74 20.52
C GLY A 123 -11.52 -1.10 19.75
N ARG A 124 -10.86 -2.19 20.15
CA ARG A 124 -9.58 -2.61 19.54
C ARG A 124 -9.72 -2.96 18.06
N ASP A 125 -10.86 -3.52 17.66
CA ASP A 125 -11.14 -3.91 16.28
C ASP A 125 -12.07 -2.92 15.53
N CYS A 126 -12.19 -1.70 16.04
CA CYS A 126 -13.09 -0.68 15.50
C CYS A 126 -12.32 0.37 14.70
N ASP A 127 -12.94 1.52 14.43
CA ASP A 127 -12.24 2.62 13.78
C ASP A 127 -11.07 3.13 14.64
N GLY A 128 -10.16 3.85 14.01
CA GLY A 128 -8.91 4.28 14.62
C GLY A 128 -7.91 4.65 13.53
N GLN A 129 -6.64 4.57 13.85
CA GLN A 129 -5.55 4.80 12.90
C GLN A 129 -4.55 3.63 12.97
N TYR A 130 -4.35 2.94 11.85
CA TYR A 130 -3.33 1.89 11.71
C TYR A 130 -2.09 2.50 11.09
N HIS A 131 -0.94 2.25 11.71
CA HIS A 131 0.34 2.74 11.21
C HIS A 131 0.58 2.33 9.75
N HIS A 132 0.51 1.03 9.44
CA HIS A 132 0.77 0.49 8.11
C HIS A 132 -0.25 0.95 7.03
N TYR A 133 -1.49 1.34 7.42
CA TYR A 133 -2.44 1.91 6.45
C TYR A 133 -2.07 3.34 6.09
N LEU A 134 -1.59 4.11 7.08
CA LEU A 134 -1.13 5.47 6.89
C LEU A 134 0.15 5.52 6.06
N THR A 135 1.09 4.58 6.27
CA THR A 135 2.28 4.47 5.42
C THR A 135 1.93 4.03 4.00
N LEU A 136 1.01 3.07 3.80
CA LEU A 136 0.53 2.75 2.45
C LEU A 136 -0.12 3.96 1.77
N TRP A 137 -0.84 4.80 2.51
CA TRP A 137 -1.39 6.05 1.97
C TRP A 137 -0.31 7.08 1.62
N MET A 138 0.73 7.24 2.46
CA MET A 138 1.91 8.05 2.13
C MET A 138 2.57 7.58 0.83
N PHE A 139 2.69 6.27 0.63
CA PHE A 139 3.20 5.69 -0.61
C PHE A 139 2.29 6.04 -1.81
N ALA A 140 0.97 5.89 -1.69
CA ALA A 140 0.03 6.26 -2.75
C ALA A 140 0.12 7.75 -3.13
N LEU A 141 0.25 8.65 -2.15
CA LEU A 141 0.46 10.08 -2.36
C LEU A 141 1.80 10.39 -3.06
N ASN A 142 2.87 9.70 -2.67
CA ASN A 142 4.17 9.81 -3.35
C ASN A 142 4.06 9.37 -4.82
N ARG A 143 3.40 8.23 -5.09
CA ARG A 143 3.19 7.74 -6.47
C ARG A 143 2.34 8.71 -7.29
N MET A 144 1.35 9.35 -6.68
CA MET A 144 0.58 10.42 -7.32
C MET A 144 1.48 11.59 -7.74
N SER A 145 2.40 12.04 -6.87
CA SER A 145 3.38 13.08 -7.23
C SER A 145 4.30 12.68 -8.37
N VAL A 146 4.82 11.44 -8.37
CA VAL A 146 5.66 10.95 -9.46
C VAL A 146 4.90 10.90 -10.77
N ALA A 147 3.66 10.39 -10.76
CA ALA A 147 2.85 10.23 -11.96
C ALA A 147 2.33 11.56 -12.53
N SER A 148 1.95 12.51 -11.68
CA SER A 148 1.42 13.81 -12.12
C SER A 148 2.50 14.87 -12.35
N GLY A 149 3.70 14.69 -11.76
CA GLY A 149 4.71 15.74 -11.65
C GLY A 149 4.37 16.85 -10.65
N GLU A 150 3.29 16.72 -9.89
CA GLU A 150 2.88 17.72 -8.90
C GLU A 150 3.39 17.34 -7.50
N GLY A 151 4.41 18.05 -7.00
CA GLY A 151 4.99 17.79 -5.67
C GLY A 151 4.06 17.97 -4.47
N LYS A 152 2.88 18.60 -4.66
CA LYS A 152 1.90 18.83 -3.59
C LYS A 152 1.43 17.54 -2.91
N TRP A 153 1.38 16.41 -3.64
CA TRP A 153 0.95 15.13 -3.08
C TRP A 153 2.01 14.53 -2.15
N ASN A 154 3.29 14.60 -2.52
CA ASN A 154 4.40 14.20 -1.65
C ASN A 154 4.51 15.10 -0.42
N ALA A 155 4.25 16.40 -0.56
CA ALA A 155 4.18 17.31 0.59
C ALA A 155 3.09 16.88 1.60
N LEU A 156 1.94 16.40 1.13
CA LEU A 156 0.91 15.81 1.98
C LEU A 156 1.38 14.50 2.64
N ALA A 157 2.16 13.67 1.94
CA ALA A 157 2.78 12.48 2.53
C ALA A 157 3.76 12.84 3.65
N VAL A 158 4.59 13.87 3.47
CA VAL A 158 5.49 14.42 4.51
C VAL A 158 4.68 14.95 5.70
N GLU A 159 3.62 15.71 5.45
CA GLU A 159 2.73 16.23 6.51
C GLU A 159 2.14 15.08 7.34
N LEU A 160 1.60 14.07 6.67
CA LEU A 160 1.04 12.89 7.32
C LEU A 160 2.09 12.17 8.17
N GLY A 161 3.27 11.90 7.60
CA GLY A 161 4.37 11.22 8.28
C GLY A 161 4.80 11.93 9.57
N ARG A 162 5.01 13.25 9.50
CA ARG A 162 5.36 14.09 10.67
C ARG A 162 4.30 14.08 11.75
N ALA A 163 3.02 14.10 11.36
CA ALA A 163 1.92 14.13 12.31
C ALA A 163 1.74 12.81 13.06
N ILE A 164 1.85 11.69 12.35
CA ILE A 164 1.54 10.36 12.91
C ILE A 164 2.73 9.76 13.65
N HIS A 165 3.96 9.97 13.18
CA HIS A 165 5.16 9.33 13.74
C HIS A 165 5.30 9.47 15.26
N PRO A 166 5.27 10.68 15.87
CA PRO A 166 5.41 10.82 17.33
C PRO A 166 4.28 10.16 18.13
N LYS A 167 3.16 9.80 17.50
CA LYS A 167 2.01 9.16 18.15
C LYS A 167 2.11 7.64 18.15
N PHE A 168 2.76 7.07 17.14
CA PHE A 168 2.96 5.62 17.02
C PHE A 168 4.24 5.14 17.71
N PHE A 169 5.17 6.01 18.07
CA PHE A 169 6.40 5.67 18.80
C PHE A 169 6.23 5.89 20.30
N ILE A 170 6.59 4.90 21.10
CA ILE A 170 6.39 4.94 22.56
C ILE A 170 7.46 5.81 23.21
N SER A 171 7.07 6.79 24.00
CA SER A 171 7.99 7.54 24.87
C SER A 171 8.13 6.88 26.25
N GLY A 172 9.35 6.83 26.76
CA GLY A 172 9.70 6.44 28.12
C GLY A 172 9.36 7.54 29.13
N VAL A 173 9.52 7.20 30.42
CA VAL A 173 9.19 8.09 31.55
C VAL A 173 10.06 9.36 31.57
N ASP A 174 11.27 9.29 31.02
CA ASP A 174 12.20 10.41 30.84
C ASP A 174 11.92 11.24 29.58
N GLY A 175 10.84 10.93 28.85
CA GLY A 175 10.46 11.58 27.60
C GLY A 175 11.24 11.09 26.37
N ARG A 176 12.22 10.19 26.53
CA ARG A 176 12.96 9.62 25.40
C ARG A 176 12.13 8.55 24.70
N ARG A 177 12.15 8.49 23.38
CA ARG A 177 11.49 7.41 22.64
C ARG A 177 12.15 6.07 23.00
N LEU A 178 11.35 5.15 23.52
CA LEU A 178 11.73 3.74 23.59
C LEU A 178 11.77 3.25 22.14
N ASP A 179 12.75 2.46 21.74
CA ASP A 179 12.88 1.92 20.37
C ASP A 179 11.77 0.88 20.08
N ARG A 180 10.51 1.29 20.19
CA ARG A 180 9.28 0.52 20.12
C ARG A 180 8.17 1.39 19.54
N MET A 181 7.31 0.75 18.76
CA MET A 181 6.12 1.37 18.22
C MET A 181 4.85 0.64 18.67
N VAL A 182 3.68 1.20 18.35
CA VAL A 182 2.39 0.56 18.55
C VAL A 182 1.71 0.34 17.21
N TRP A 183 0.88 -0.69 17.13
CA TRP A 183 0.20 -1.06 15.87
C TRP A 183 -0.99 -0.14 15.54
N LYS A 184 -1.75 0.26 16.58
CA LYS A 184 -3.01 0.99 16.40
C LYS A 184 -3.27 2.04 17.46
N MET A 185 -3.64 3.23 17.00
CA MET A 185 -4.13 4.35 17.80
C MET A 185 -5.64 4.55 17.59
N ASP A 186 -6.29 5.28 18.50
CA ASP A 186 -7.65 5.76 18.28
C ASP A 186 -7.72 6.85 17.20
N THR A 187 -8.93 7.24 16.81
CA THR A 187 -9.16 8.16 15.67
C THR A 187 -8.53 9.53 15.88
N GLU A 188 -8.27 9.92 17.11
CA GLU A 188 -7.73 11.23 17.51
C GLU A 188 -6.23 11.20 17.84
N LEU A 189 -5.57 10.04 17.68
CA LEU A 189 -4.16 9.82 18.03
C LEU A 189 -3.82 10.15 19.49
N GLN A 190 -4.76 9.92 20.41
CA GLN A 190 -4.59 10.19 21.84
C GLN A 190 -4.38 8.93 22.67
N ARG A 191 -4.93 7.78 22.24
CA ARG A 191 -4.84 6.52 22.99
C ARG A 191 -4.37 5.37 22.12
N VAL A 192 -3.48 4.56 22.68
CA VAL A 192 -3.10 3.26 22.11
C VAL A 192 -4.28 2.30 22.25
N LEU A 193 -4.78 1.79 21.13
CA LEU A 193 -5.81 0.75 21.11
C LEU A 193 -5.20 -0.65 21.05
N VAL A 194 -4.09 -0.80 20.32
CA VAL A 194 -3.35 -2.06 20.23
C VAL A 194 -1.86 -1.78 20.31
N GLY A 195 -1.26 -2.15 21.44
CA GLY A 195 0.14 -1.87 21.77
C GLY A 195 1.14 -2.93 21.29
N SER A 196 0.70 -3.95 20.55
CA SER A 196 1.63 -4.86 19.90
C SER A 196 2.42 -4.14 18.81
N GLU A 197 3.64 -4.59 18.55
CA GLU A 197 4.43 -4.14 17.40
C GLU A 197 4.15 -5.07 16.22
N GLY A 198 3.58 -4.55 15.13
CA GLY A 198 3.43 -5.34 13.91
C GLY A 198 4.78 -5.87 13.44
N ASN A 199 4.76 -7.03 12.79
CA ASN A 199 5.99 -7.60 12.26
C ASN A 199 6.61 -6.60 11.27
N LEU A 200 5.90 -6.28 10.20
CA LEU A 200 6.37 -5.46 9.08
C LEU A 200 6.26 -3.95 9.31
N ASP A 201 5.44 -3.46 10.25
CA ASP A 201 5.25 -2.02 10.46
C ASP A 201 6.56 -1.20 10.53
N PRO A 202 7.63 -1.64 11.23
CA PRO A 202 8.89 -0.92 11.23
C PRO A 202 9.58 -0.89 9.85
N VAL A 203 9.48 -1.98 9.09
CA VAL A 203 10.06 -2.10 7.74
C VAL A 203 9.29 -1.24 6.75
N ASP A 204 7.95 -1.30 6.79
CA ASP A 204 7.06 -0.47 5.97
C ASP A 204 7.29 1.01 6.25
N GLY A 205 7.34 1.40 7.53
CA GLY A 205 7.67 2.76 7.94
C GLY A 205 9.05 3.19 7.46
N PHE A 206 10.08 2.38 7.69
CA PHE A 206 11.46 2.68 7.28
C PHE A 206 11.57 2.92 5.78
N VAL A 207 11.00 2.04 4.96
CA VAL A 207 11.09 2.16 3.49
C VAL A 207 10.22 3.29 2.96
N VAL A 208 8.95 3.39 3.38
CA VAL A 208 8.04 4.40 2.83
C VAL A 208 8.48 5.82 3.18
N PHE A 209 8.95 6.07 4.41
CA PHE A 209 9.47 7.39 4.77
C PHE A 209 10.70 7.76 3.92
N ARG A 210 11.54 6.78 3.60
CA ARG A 210 12.68 6.98 2.69
C ARG A 210 12.24 7.22 1.24
N VAL A 211 11.19 6.56 0.75
CA VAL A 211 10.58 6.83 -0.57
C VAL A 211 10.09 8.28 -0.65
N VAL A 212 9.36 8.74 0.36
CA VAL A 212 8.84 10.12 0.44
C VAL A 212 9.99 11.13 0.51
N ARG A 213 11.03 10.86 1.33
CA ARG A 213 12.25 11.68 1.43
C ARG A 213 13.03 11.74 0.12
N ALA A 214 13.15 10.63 -0.60
CA ALA A 214 13.87 10.57 -1.87
C ALA A 214 13.26 11.52 -2.92
N TYR A 215 11.92 11.61 -2.96
CA TYR A 215 11.23 12.56 -3.81
C TYR A 215 11.56 14.02 -3.47
N GLU A 216 11.53 14.39 -2.19
CA GLU A 216 11.90 15.74 -1.76
C GLU A 216 13.34 16.09 -2.17
N ILE A 217 14.30 15.18 -1.92
CA ILE A 217 15.71 15.39 -2.29
C ILE A 217 15.86 15.58 -3.81
N ALA A 218 15.23 14.72 -4.61
CA ALA A 218 15.34 14.77 -6.07
C ALA A 218 14.73 16.04 -6.68
N ASN A 219 13.78 16.68 -5.99
CA ASN A 219 13.08 17.88 -6.43
C ASN A 219 13.59 19.16 -5.74
N GLY A 220 14.78 19.12 -5.13
CA GLY A 220 15.42 20.29 -4.53
C GLY A 220 14.81 20.75 -3.19
N GLY A 221 14.04 19.87 -2.54
CA GLY A 221 13.50 20.08 -1.20
C GLY A 221 14.53 19.92 -0.08
N ASP A 222 14.04 19.94 1.16
CA ASP A 222 14.86 19.80 2.37
C ASP A 222 15.50 18.40 2.45
N LYS A 223 16.83 18.34 2.52
CA LYS A 223 17.56 17.06 2.63
C LYS A 223 17.37 16.38 3.99
N GLY A 224 17.03 17.12 5.04
CA GLY A 224 16.76 16.61 6.38
C GLY A 224 15.30 16.18 6.61
N VAL A 225 14.44 16.29 5.59
CA VAL A 225 13.02 15.92 5.71
C VAL A 225 12.88 14.45 6.13
N LEU A 226 12.11 14.22 7.20
CA LEU A 226 11.84 12.90 7.79
C LEU A 226 13.08 12.15 8.34
N GLU A 227 14.22 12.82 8.54
CA GLU A 227 15.47 12.17 8.96
C GLU A 227 15.37 11.52 10.35
N GLU A 228 14.79 12.22 11.32
CA GLU A 228 14.60 11.69 12.68
C GLU A 228 13.64 10.49 12.67
N GLU A 229 12.54 10.58 11.93
CA GLU A 229 11.55 9.51 11.81
C GLU A 229 12.15 8.26 11.19
N ILE A 230 12.97 8.41 10.15
CA ILE A 230 13.67 7.28 9.51
C ILE A 230 14.64 6.61 10.48
N GLU A 231 15.40 7.39 11.26
CA GLU A 231 16.34 6.84 12.25
C GLU A 231 15.61 6.13 13.39
N ASP A 232 14.42 6.58 13.77
CA ASP A 232 13.60 5.91 14.79
C ASP A 232 13.13 4.52 14.33
N TYR A 233 12.63 4.38 13.10
CA TYR A 233 12.33 3.04 12.55
C TYR A 233 13.57 2.16 12.50
N ARG A 234 14.71 2.73 12.13
CA ARG A 234 15.98 2.01 12.09
C ARG A 234 16.36 1.47 13.46
N ARG A 235 16.22 2.25 14.54
CA ARG A 235 16.49 1.75 15.91
C ARG A 235 15.52 0.64 16.32
N VAL A 236 14.24 0.73 15.94
CA VAL A 236 13.26 -0.36 16.15
C VAL A 236 13.70 -1.62 15.40
N MET A 237 14.10 -1.49 14.13
CA MET A 237 14.59 -2.62 13.33
C MET A 237 15.86 -3.25 13.95
N ARG A 238 16.85 -2.45 14.38
CA ARG A 238 18.04 -2.93 15.11
C ARG A 238 17.69 -3.72 16.35
N ARG A 239 16.79 -3.18 17.19
CA ARG A 239 16.35 -3.84 18.42
C ARG A 239 15.64 -5.16 18.14
N LYS A 240 14.79 -5.20 17.11
CA LYS A 240 14.08 -6.43 16.70
C LYS A 240 15.01 -7.44 16.04
N GLY A 241 16.13 -6.98 15.49
CA GLY A 241 17.07 -7.80 14.73
C GLY A 241 16.48 -8.26 13.41
N ARG A 242 16.94 -9.41 12.92
CA ARG A 242 16.51 -9.96 11.63
C ARG A 242 15.00 -10.09 11.57
N GLN A 243 14.40 -9.38 10.61
CA GLN A 243 12.97 -9.40 10.38
C GLN A 243 12.45 -10.82 10.13
N ARG A 244 11.29 -11.16 10.71
CA ARG A 244 10.66 -12.48 10.51
C ARG A 244 9.89 -12.52 9.18
N VAL A 245 9.98 -13.64 8.47
CA VAL A 245 9.15 -13.95 7.30
C VAL A 245 7.91 -14.75 7.74
N SER A 246 6.72 -14.24 7.41
CA SER A 246 5.41 -14.80 7.80
C SER A 246 4.99 -15.98 6.90
N ASP A 247 4.14 -16.86 7.42
CA ASP A 247 3.40 -17.87 6.63
C ASP A 247 2.05 -17.30 6.16
N ASP A 248 1.63 -16.15 6.67
CA ASP A 248 0.46 -15.43 6.18
C ASP A 248 0.78 -14.80 4.82
N LEU A 249 -0.01 -15.11 3.80
CA LEU A 249 0.26 -14.69 2.42
C LEU A 249 0.16 -13.17 2.20
N LEU A 250 -0.68 -12.48 2.98
CA LEU A 250 -0.73 -11.02 2.89
C LEU A 250 0.57 -10.44 3.44
N ASP A 251 0.95 -10.83 4.65
CA ASP A 251 2.22 -10.37 5.25
C ASP A 251 3.42 -10.73 4.37
N LEU A 252 3.48 -11.95 3.84
CA LEU A 252 4.57 -12.39 2.96
C LEU A 252 4.67 -11.50 1.70
N GLY A 253 3.53 -11.25 1.06
CA GLY A 253 3.44 -10.38 -0.11
C GLY A 253 3.80 -8.93 0.17
N MET A 254 3.27 -8.36 1.25
CA MET A 254 3.61 -6.99 1.65
C MET A 254 5.09 -6.87 2.04
N GLY A 255 5.69 -7.88 2.66
CA GLY A 255 7.12 -7.91 2.94
C GLY A 255 8.00 -7.95 1.69
N LEU A 256 7.63 -8.78 0.70
CA LEU A 256 8.28 -8.82 -0.62
C LEU A 256 8.16 -7.46 -1.31
N TRP A 257 6.97 -6.87 -1.32
CA TRP A 257 6.72 -5.56 -1.90
C TRP A 257 7.52 -4.45 -1.18
N THR A 258 7.48 -4.36 0.14
CA THR A 258 8.20 -3.27 0.81
C THR A 258 9.72 -3.39 0.57
N ALA A 259 10.28 -4.59 0.67
CA ALA A 259 11.71 -4.79 0.49
C ALA A 259 12.18 -4.58 -0.96
N HIS A 260 11.36 -4.88 -1.97
CA HIS A 260 11.76 -4.71 -3.39
C HIS A 260 11.95 -3.24 -3.80
N LEU A 261 11.36 -2.29 -3.05
CA LEU A 261 11.49 -0.85 -3.35
C LEU A 261 12.92 -0.34 -3.15
N VAL A 262 13.72 -1.02 -2.35
CA VAL A 262 15.12 -0.66 -2.07
C VAL A 262 16.05 -1.43 -3.01
N GLU A 263 17.05 -0.77 -3.59
CA GLU A 263 17.99 -1.41 -4.52
C GLU A 263 18.96 -2.30 -3.74
N THR A 264 19.06 -3.56 -4.16
CA THR A 264 19.90 -4.58 -3.54
C THR A 264 20.92 -5.06 -4.57
N GLY A 265 22.22 -5.04 -4.26
CA GLY A 265 23.22 -5.63 -5.15
C GLY A 265 24.59 -4.95 -5.19
N ASN A 266 24.74 -3.77 -4.58
CA ASN A 266 26.02 -3.06 -4.50
C ASN A 266 26.74 -3.24 -3.13
N GLY A 267 26.25 -4.15 -2.29
CA GLY A 267 26.74 -4.35 -0.91
C GLY A 267 26.13 -3.40 0.12
N GLU A 268 25.32 -2.44 -0.32
CA GLU A 268 24.48 -1.61 0.53
C GLU A 268 23.11 -2.31 0.73
N GLU A 269 22.38 -1.99 1.79
CA GLU A 269 21.03 -2.54 2.03
C GLU A 269 20.96 -4.07 2.22
N GLU A 270 21.99 -4.68 2.80
CA GLU A 270 22.08 -6.13 3.05
C GLU A 270 20.82 -6.71 3.72
N TRP A 271 20.22 -5.96 4.65
CA TRP A 271 18.99 -6.35 5.33
C TRP A 271 17.81 -6.62 4.37
N ALA A 272 17.69 -5.85 3.29
CA ALA A 272 16.61 -5.94 2.32
C ALA A 272 16.84 -7.15 1.41
N GLY A 273 18.07 -7.34 0.93
CA GLY A 273 18.44 -8.53 0.14
C GLY A 273 18.24 -9.83 0.93
N GLU A 274 18.64 -9.85 2.21
CA GLU A 274 18.45 -11.00 3.10
C GLU A 274 16.96 -11.27 3.41
N LEU A 275 16.15 -10.23 3.55
CA LEU A 275 14.69 -10.36 3.72
C LEU A 275 14.03 -10.91 2.45
N LEU A 276 14.39 -10.38 1.28
CA LEU A 276 13.88 -10.85 -0.02
C LEU A 276 14.25 -12.30 -0.28
N GLY A 277 15.51 -12.70 -0.07
CA GLY A 277 15.96 -14.08 -0.26
C GLY A 277 15.16 -15.06 0.60
N ARG A 278 15.04 -14.80 1.90
CA ARG A 278 14.25 -15.64 2.82
C ARG A 278 12.75 -15.64 2.50
N ALA A 279 12.22 -14.52 2.00
CA ALA A 279 10.82 -14.45 1.59
C ALA A 279 10.55 -15.25 0.32
N VAL A 280 11.46 -15.22 -0.67
CA VAL A 280 11.40 -16.06 -1.87
C VAL A 280 11.52 -17.55 -1.49
N GLU A 281 12.46 -17.93 -0.63
CA GLU A 281 12.55 -19.30 -0.11
C GLU A 281 11.24 -19.75 0.56
N ARG A 282 10.59 -18.84 1.31
CA ARG A 282 9.30 -19.12 1.94
C ARG A 282 8.17 -19.31 0.92
N VAL A 283 8.17 -18.58 -0.20
CA VAL A 283 7.23 -18.80 -1.30
C VAL A 283 7.36 -20.22 -1.84
N TYR A 284 8.58 -20.68 -2.15
CA TYR A 284 8.81 -22.06 -2.59
C TYR A 284 8.38 -23.09 -1.54
N ASP A 285 8.71 -22.88 -0.26
CA ASP A 285 8.30 -23.80 0.80
C ASP A 285 6.77 -23.91 0.91
N LEU A 286 6.06 -22.78 0.85
CA LEU A 286 4.60 -22.77 0.95
C LEU A 286 3.94 -23.44 -0.27
N PHE A 287 4.44 -23.19 -1.48
CA PHE A 287 3.75 -23.62 -2.70
C PHE A 287 4.19 -25.01 -3.17
N GLU A 288 5.46 -25.35 -3.07
CA GLU A 288 5.98 -26.65 -3.51
C GLU A 288 5.96 -27.71 -2.41
N ASN A 289 6.52 -27.40 -1.23
CA ASN A 289 6.62 -28.40 -0.16
C ASN A 289 5.30 -28.57 0.59
N LYS A 290 4.70 -27.45 1.02
CA LYS A 290 3.45 -27.44 1.82
C LYS A 290 2.18 -27.48 0.97
N ARG A 291 2.31 -27.42 -0.37
CA ARG A 291 1.21 -27.47 -1.34
C ARG A 291 0.05 -26.53 -0.96
N TYR A 292 0.36 -25.32 -0.48
CA TYR A 292 -0.65 -24.39 0.06
C TYR A 292 -1.77 -24.11 -0.94
N LEU A 293 -1.45 -23.91 -2.22
CA LEU A 293 -2.41 -23.60 -3.28
C LEU A 293 -3.34 -24.78 -3.64
N GLN A 294 -3.05 -25.99 -3.13
CA GLN A 294 -3.90 -27.17 -3.31
C GLN A 294 -4.89 -27.36 -2.14
N ARG A 295 -4.84 -26.49 -1.13
CA ARG A 295 -5.78 -26.54 0.00
C ARG A 295 -7.18 -26.15 -0.45
N ASP A 296 -8.16 -26.69 0.27
CA ASP A 296 -9.57 -26.36 0.08
C ASP A 296 -9.79 -24.83 0.20
N PRO A 297 -10.49 -24.19 -0.76
CA PRO A 297 -10.72 -22.75 -0.77
C PRO A 297 -11.35 -22.21 0.52
N ARG A 298 -12.09 -23.03 1.29
CA ARG A 298 -12.68 -22.61 2.58
C ARG A 298 -11.65 -22.28 3.66
N TYR A 299 -10.40 -22.72 3.50
CA TYR A 299 -9.29 -22.39 4.39
C TYR A 299 -8.32 -21.34 3.81
N ARG A 300 -8.69 -20.74 2.69
CA ARG A 300 -7.91 -19.75 1.95
C ARG A 300 -8.66 -18.42 1.95
N LEU A 301 -7.93 -17.32 1.78
CA LEU A 301 -8.51 -15.97 1.77
C LEU A 301 -7.97 -15.20 0.58
N ALA A 302 -8.81 -15.00 -0.45
CA ALA A 302 -8.42 -14.46 -1.74
C ALA A 302 -7.59 -13.17 -1.65
N PHE A 303 -8.04 -12.15 -0.90
CA PHE A 303 -7.29 -10.89 -0.76
C PHE A 303 -5.89 -11.07 -0.16
N ARG A 304 -5.68 -12.07 0.71
CA ARG A 304 -4.36 -12.36 1.28
C ARG A 304 -3.43 -12.97 0.23
N GLU A 305 -3.96 -13.88 -0.59
CA GLU A 305 -3.19 -14.49 -1.67
C GLU A 305 -2.88 -13.48 -2.79
N PHE A 306 -3.81 -12.58 -3.09
CA PHE A 306 -3.55 -11.48 -4.02
C PHE A 306 -2.45 -10.55 -3.51
N GLY A 307 -2.32 -10.38 -2.19
CA GLY A 307 -1.17 -9.70 -1.59
C GLY A 307 0.15 -10.39 -1.90
N ALA A 308 0.21 -11.72 -1.73
CA ALA A 308 1.36 -12.53 -2.13
C ALA A 308 1.64 -12.40 -3.63
N ALA A 309 0.64 -12.59 -4.49
CA ALA A 309 0.79 -12.52 -5.94
C ALA A 309 1.34 -11.15 -6.39
N MET A 310 0.82 -10.05 -5.82
CA MET A 310 1.31 -8.70 -6.10
C MET A 310 2.79 -8.55 -5.71
N GLY A 311 3.15 -8.89 -4.47
CA GLY A 311 4.52 -8.78 -3.98
C GLY A 311 5.51 -9.68 -4.73
N ILE A 312 5.10 -10.92 -5.05
CA ILE A 312 5.86 -11.87 -5.86
C ILE A 312 6.17 -11.30 -7.23
N ARG A 313 5.17 -10.72 -7.92
CA ARG A 313 5.40 -10.10 -9.23
C ARG A 313 6.32 -8.88 -9.14
N CYS A 314 6.17 -8.03 -8.13
CA CYS A 314 7.09 -6.91 -7.91
C CYS A 314 8.55 -7.37 -7.83
N VAL A 315 8.82 -8.48 -7.13
CA VAL A 315 10.16 -9.07 -7.04
C VAL A 315 10.58 -9.71 -8.35
N ALA A 316 9.69 -10.45 -9.02
CA ALA A 316 9.99 -11.13 -10.27
C ALA A 316 10.40 -10.16 -11.41
N GLU A 317 9.85 -8.94 -11.45
CA GLU A 317 10.24 -7.92 -12.42
C GLU A 317 11.66 -7.36 -12.20
N GLN A 318 12.20 -7.50 -10.98
CA GLN A 318 13.54 -7.02 -10.61
C GLN A 318 14.54 -8.18 -10.48
N GLN A 319 14.12 -9.41 -10.71
CA GLN A 319 14.92 -10.60 -10.48
C GLN A 319 15.95 -10.80 -11.60
N ALA A 320 17.22 -10.93 -11.23
CA ALA A 320 18.32 -11.16 -12.16
C ALA A 320 18.35 -12.61 -12.67
N GLU A 321 17.99 -13.58 -11.82
CA GLU A 321 17.91 -14.99 -12.18
C GLU A 321 16.60 -15.30 -12.91
N LYS A 322 16.69 -15.56 -14.22
CA LYS A 322 15.52 -15.73 -15.09
C LYS A 322 14.62 -16.88 -14.67
N ASP A 323 15.18 -18.00 -14.25
CA ASP A 323 14.40 -19.20 -13.88
C ASP A 323 13.58 -18.90 -12.62
N THR A 324 14.19 -18.31 -11.59
CA THR A 324 13.49 -17.83 -10.39
C THR A 324 12.41 -16.81 -10.75
N ALA A 325 12.67 -15.89 -11.68
CA ALA A 325 11.66 -14.92 -12.13
C ALA A 325 10.45 -15.59 -12.80
N VAL A 326 10.68 -16.65 -13.59
CA VAL A 326 9.62 -17.43 -14.25
C VAL A 326 8.79 -18.18 -13.22
N ASP A 327 9.42 -18.91 -12.29
CA ASP A 327 8.73 -19.67 -11.25
C ASP A 327 7.83 -18.77 -10.39
N LEU A 328 8.36 -17.62 -9.96
CA LEU A 328 7.61 -16.62 -9.21
C LEU A 328 6.38 -16.12 -10.00
N LYS A 329 6.52 -15.85 -11.30
CA LYS A 329 5.39 -15.45 -12.15
C LYS A 329 4.34 -16.55 -12.26
N VAL A 330 4.77 -17.81 -12.43
CA VAL A 330 3.87 -18.97 -12.47
C VAL A 330 3.06 -19.09 -11.18
N TYR A 331 3.68 -18.93 -10.00
CA TYR A 331 2.95 -18.97 -8.74
C TYR A 331 1.92 -17.83 -8.59
N ALA A 332 2.28 -16.63 -9.04
CA ALA A 332 1.34 -15.51 -9.03
C ALA A 332 0.18 -15.72 -10.02
N ASP A 333 0.44 -16.31 -11.19
CA ASP A 333 -0.59 -16.68 -12.17
C ASP A 333 -1.53 -17.75 -11.58
N GLN A 334 -1.00 -18.79 -10.94
CA GLN A 334 -1.82 -19.83 -10.28
C GLN A 334 -2.80 -19.25 -9.24
N ILE A 335 -2.38 -18.26 -8.45
CA ILE A 335 -3.26 -17.59 -7.50
C ILE A 335 -4.38 -16.82 -8.22
N VAL A 336 -4.01 -16.00 -9.21
CA VAL A 336 -4.95 -15.15 -9.94
C VAL A 336 -5.96 -15.99 -10.72
N ASP A 337 -5.50 -17.03 -11.41
CA ASP A 337 -6.34 -17.90 -12.24
C ASP A 337 -7.30 -18.72 -11.38
N PHE A 338 -6.85 -19.22 -10.22
CA PHE A 338 -7.70 -19.96 -9.30
C PHE A 338 -8.91 -19.14 -8.81
N TRP A 339 -8.69 -17.87 -8.46
CA TRP A 339 -9.76 -17.01 -7.93
C TRP A 339 -10.58 -16.30 -9.01
N ALA A 340 -10.18 -16.38 -10.29
CA ALA A 340 -10.84 -15.66 -11.37
C ALA A 340 -12.37 -15.92 -11.50
N PRO A 341 -12.89 -17.17 -11.34
CA PRO A 341 -14.33 -17.44 -11.36
C PRO A 341 -15.10 -16.75 -10.22
N TYR A 342 -14.54 -16.76 -9.00
CA TYR A 342 -15.09 -16.05 -7.84
C TYR A 342 -15.14 -14.54 -8.09
N MET A 343 -14.06 -13.97 -8.66
CA MET A 343 -14.00 -12.55 -9.00
C MET A 343 -14.95 -12.15 -10.13
N ALA A 344 -15.38 -13.12 -10.95
CA ALA A 344 -16.40 -12.95 -11.97
C ALA A 344 -17.84 -13.06 -11.43
N GLY A 345 -18.02 -13.53 -10.19
CA GLY A 345 -19.33 -13.87 -9.63
C GLY A 345 -19.90 -15.18 -10.21
N GLU A 346 -19.05 -16.03 -10.79
CA GLU A 346 -19.43 -17.35 -11.34
C GLU A 346 -19.48 -18.42 -10.23
N GLU A 347 -18.75 -18.21 -9.13
CA GLU A 347 -18.77 -19.03 -7.93
C GLU A 347 -19.14 -18.18 -6.71
N GLU A 348 -19.91 -18.76 -5.79
CA GLU A 348 -20.31 -18.11 -4.54
C GLU A 348 -19.17 -18.11 -3.52
N ASP A 349 -19.01 -16.99 -2.81
CA ASP A 349 -18.16 -16.86 -1.63
C ASP A 349 -18.95 -16.32 -0.43
N ASP A 350 -18.72 -16.88 0.75
CA ASP A 350 -19.43 -16.49 1.99
C ASP A 350 -18.90 -15.16 2.59
N ILE A 351 -18.24 -14.31 1.79
CA ILE A 351 -17.44 -13.18 2.32
C ILE A 351 -17.76 -11.85 1.63
N GLU A 352 -19.05 -11.49 1.57
CA GLU A 352 -19.51 -10.21 1.01
C GLU A 352 -18.79 -8.99 1.62
N ASP A 353 -18.54 -9.00 2.93
CA ASP A 353 -17.86 -7.91 3.65
C ASP A 353 -16.41 -7.68 3.20
N LEU A 354 -15.74 -8.69 2.62
CA LEU A 354 -14.37 -8.58 2.11
C LEU A 354 -14.32 -8.38 0.59
N ARG A 355 -15.46 -8.32 -0.09
CA ARG A 355 -15.50 -8.15 -1.55
C ARG A 355 -14.75 -6.89 -2.03
N PRO A 356 -14.86 -5.71 -1.40
CA PRO A 356 -14.13 -4.52 -1.84
C PRO A 356 -12.61 -4.69 -1.79
N ILE A 357 -12.07 -5.15 -0.65
CA ILE A 357 -10.61 -5.36 -0.51
C ILE A 357 -10.12 -6.47 -1.45
N THR A 358 -10.93 -7.50 -1.66
CA THR A 358 -10.58 -8.62 -2.54
C THR A 358 -10.49 -8.18 -4.00
N GLN A 359 -11.47 -7.42 -4.49
CA GLN A 359 -11.49 -6.91 -5.86
C GLN A 359 -10.36 -5.91 -6.14
N VAL A 360 -10.09 -4.98 -5.22
CA VAL A 360 -9.01 -3.99 -5.44
C VAL A 360 -7.63 -4.66 -5.42
N MET A 361 -7.43 -5.66 -4.56
CA MET A 361 -6.21 -6.46 -4.51
C MET A 361 -6.08 -7.37 -5.74
N TYR A 362 -7.18 -7.92 -6.26
CA TYR A 362 -7.17 -8.72 -7.48
C TYR A 362 -6.64 -7.92 -8.67
N ALA A 363 -7.06 -6.66 -8.82
CA ALA A 363 -6.52 -5.76 -9.84
C ALA A 363 -4.99 -5.60 -9.68
N SER A 364 -4.50 -5.33 -8.47
CA SER A 364 -3.05 -5.20 -8.22
C SER A 364 -2.27 -6.53 -8.37
N ALA A 365 -2.92 -7.67 -8.14
CA ALA A 365 -2.32 -8.99 -8.37
C ALA A 365 -2.21 -9.33 -9.87
N LEU A 366 -3.16 -8.87 -10.69
CA LEU A 366 -3.11 -8.97 -12.15
C LEU A 366 -2.01 -8.08 -12.73
N ILE A 367 -1.97 -6.82 -12.27
CA ILE A 367 -1.01 -5.81 -12.75
C ILE A 367 -0.54 -4.98 -11.54
N PRO A 368 0.62 -5.32 -10.94
CA PRO A 368 1.13 -4.58 -9.79
C PRO A 368 1.41 -3.11 -10.09
N GLY A 369 1.85 -2.80 -11.32
CA GLY A 369 1.92 -1.43 -11.83
C GLY A 369 2.65 -0.46 -10.89
N ALA A 370 1.94 0.56 -10.41
CA ALA A 370 2.46 1.61 -9.53
C ALA A 370 3.00 1.10 -8.16
N PHE A 371 2.80 -0.17 -7.80
CA PHE A 371 3.49 -0.81 -6.69
C PHE A 371 4.96 -1.10 -6.99
N CYS A 372 5.30 -1.37 -8.25
CA CYS A 372 6.66 -1.72 -8.67
C CYS A 372 7.58 -0.51 -8.70
N ARG A 373 8.80 -0.69 -8.19
CA ARG A 373 9.91 0.24 -8.44
C ARG A 373 10.22 0.31 -9.94
N GLY A 374 10.47 1.52 -10.43
CA GLY A 374 10.83 1.80 -11.81
C GLY A 374 9.64 1.69 -12.78
N PHE A 375 8.41 1.65 -12.27
CA PHE A 375 7.22 1.63 -13.12
C PHE A 375 6.98 2.97 -13.80
N PHE A 376 7.22 4.07 -13.09
CA PHE A 376 7.28 5.41 -13.68
C PHE A 376 8.73 5.78 -14.04
N ASP A 377 8.91 6.46 -15.17
CA ASP A 377 10.23 6.73 -15.74
C ASP A 377 11.08 7.69 -14.89
N ASN A 378 10.45 8.49 -14.02
CA ASN A 378 11.09 9.55 -13.22
C ASN A 378 11.09 9.24 -11.71
N GLU A 379 11.13 7.96 -11.33
CA GLU A 379 11.16 7.58 -9.92
C GLU A 379 12.49 7.97 -9.25
N PRO A 380 12.45 8.72 -8.14
CA PRO A 380 13.64 9.01 -7.36
C PRO A 380 14.30 7.74 -6.81
N VAL A 381 15.63 7.66 -6.90
CA VAL A 381 16.40 6.59 -6.26
C VAL A 381 16.43 6.83 -4.76
N ILE A 382 16.13 5.79 -3.98
CA ILE A 382 16.18 5.87 -2.52
C ILE A 382 17.65 5.88 -2.07
N PRO A 383 18.12 6.90 -1.32
CA PRO A 383 19.50 6.95 -0.86
C PRO A 383 19.84 5.78 0.08
N PRO A 384 20.97 5.07 -0.12
CA PRO A 384 21.26 3.81 0.54
C PRO A 384 21.65 3.90 2.04
N VAL A 385 21.18 2.89 2.75
CA VAL A 385 21.27 2.44 4.15
C VAL A 385 22.39 1.45 4.54
N LEU A 386 23.58 1.85 5.00
CA LEU A 386 24.58 0.87 5.52
C LEU A 386 24.35 0.49 6.98
N ASN A 387 24.48 -0.78 7.37
CA ASN A 387 24.38 -1.28 8.76
C ASN A 387 23.01 -1.04 9.40
N VAL A 388 21.93 -1.49 8.75
CA VAL A 388 20.56 -1.35 9.30
C VAL A 388 20.36 -2.24 10.52
N TYR A 389 20.92 -3.44 10.54
CA TYR A 389 21.00 -4.28 11.75
C TYR A 389 22.29 -4.07 12.52
#